data_AF-A0A2E6H1H6-F1
#
_entry.id   AF-A0A2E6H1H6-F1
#
_cell.length_a   1.000
_cell.length_b   1.000
_cell.length_c   1.000
_cell.angle_alpha   90.00
_cell.angle_beta   90.00
_cell.angle_gamma   90.00
#
_symmetry.space_group_name_H-M   'P 1'
#
loop_
_entity.id
_entity.type
_entity.pdbx_description
1 polymer ?
#
loop_
_entity_poly.entity_id
_entity_poly.type
_entity_poly.pdbx_seq_one_letter_code
_entity_poly.pdbx_strand_id
1 'polypeptide(L)'
;MAGILDQKQRILDTIITKEGRRQIADGELRIRYVTFTDRHTFYTESDRGDGSVESADGRLFFEATNRPQDQIIFETDNDTKMLPFAGNDIKIGYNGKLYKDIVGSSTPNEELIPAEISVTAELIDELLEGSAQNFRDQKIIGTLDRLSETSSFTITPNYTQFAITNSTPFTPGEITEASITKVESLHEDKRLQHLPFYKYLPPINQEKPGQDEGEPLGVYAKLNQPEVMTINELEMQLVNREVIELEFSETSQHNNIIMQFLETGIGEIEKLSMIDFGEFPSDDPYSPGKRVFFVGKIFTDDDGMSTYVNIFTVILE
;
A
#
# COMPACT_ATOMS: atom_id res chain seq x y z
N MET A 1 12.47 9.44 24.36
CA MET A 1 13.09 10.74 24.67
C MET A 1 14.24 10.91 23.71
N ALA A 2 14.33 12.07 23.06
CA ALA A 2 15.49 12.44 22.24
C ALA A 2 16.62 12.94 23.13
N GLY A 3 17.88 12.66 22.79
CA GLY A 3 19.05 13.30 23.37
C GLY A 3 19.27 14.72 22.84
N ILE A 4 20.25 15.42 23.40
CA ILE A 4 20.76 16.69 22.85
C ILE A 4 21.84 16.35 21.82
N LEU A 5 21.72 16.87 20.60
CA LEU A 5 22.66 16.62 19.50
C LEU A 5 23.95 17.42 19.69
N ASP A 6 25.11 16.75 19.55
CA ASP A 6 26.41 17.43 19.46
C ASP A 6 26.59 18.04 18.07
N GLN A 7 26.38 19.35 17.99
CA GLN A 7 26.45 20.14 16.76
C GLN A 7 27.80 20.06 16.03
N LYS A 8 28.91 19.76 16.73
CA LYS A 8 30.26 19.73 16.13
C LYS A 8 30.61 18.39 15.53
N GLN A 9 29.89 17.33 15.88
CA GLN A 9 30.19 15.96 15.46
C GLN A 9 29.16 15.38 14.50
N ARG A 10 27.90 15.87 14.50
CA ARG A 10 26.82 15.31 13.68
C ARG A 10 26.03 16.39 12.97
N ILE A 11 26.04 16.32 11.64
CA ILE A 11 25.30 17.21 10.73
C ILE A 11 23.97 16.58 10.32
N LEU A 12 23.88 15.24 10.33
CA LEU A 12 22.68 14.47 10.05
C LEU A 12 22.48 13.44 11.15
N ASP A 13 21.23 13.26 11.56
CA ASP A 13 20.82 12.24 12.51
C ASP A 13 19.73 11.36 11.90
N THR A 14 19.79 10.07 12.19
CA THR A 14 18.88 9.07 11.62
C THR A 14 18.45 8.10 12.69
N ILE A 15 17.17 7.75 12.68
CA ILE A 15 16.63 6.68 13.50
C ILE A 15 15.91 5.67 12.63
N ILE A 16 15.91 4.42 13.07
CA ILE A 16 14.94 3.45 12.60
C ILE A 16 13.67 3.70 13.42
N THR A 17 12.56 4.01 12.75
CA THR A 17 11.27 4.31 13.39
C THR A 17 10.73 3.08 14.15
N LYS A 18 9.65 3.25 14.93
CA LYS A 18 8.96 2.11 15.57
C LYS A 18 8.52 1.09 14.52
N GLU A 19 7.89 1.56 13.44
CA GLU A 19 7.49 0.73 12.31
C GLU A 19 8.68 0.08 11.63
N GLY A 20 9.77 0.81 11.40
CA GLY A 20 10.99 0.23 10.83
C GLY A 20 11.56 -0.89 11.71
N ARG A 21 11.55 -0.74 13.04
CA ARG A 21 12.00 -1.81 13.96
C ARG A 21 11.06 -3.02 13.94
N ARG A 22 9.75 -2.81 13.82
CA ARG A 22 8.77 -3.89 13.66
C ARG A 22 9.04 -4.66 12.37
N GLN A 23 9.12 -3.97 11.24
CA GLN A 23 9.45 -4.58 9.94
C GLN A 23 10.80 -5.30 9.95
N ILE A 24 11.81 -4.83 10.71
CA ILE A 24 13.07 -5.57 10.90
C ILE A 24 12.85 -6.86 11.68
N ALA A 25 12.05 -6.83 12.75
CA ALA A 25 11.75 -8.02 13.54
C ALA A 25 11.04 -9.10 12.71
N ASP A 26 10.19 -8.67 11.78
CA ASP A 26 9.45 -9.53 10.86
C ASP A 26 10.30 -9.95 9.64
N GLY A 27 11.48 -9.34 9.43
CA GLY A 27 12.35 -9.60 8.29
C GLY A 27 11.90 -8.96 6.98
N GLU A 28 10.97 -8.01 7.04
CA GLU A 28 10.29 -7.41 5.89
C GLU A 28 10.73 -5.99 5.56
N LEU A 29 11.66 -5.39 6.32
CA LEU A 29 12.10 -4.01 6.07
C LEU A 29 12.71 -3.87 4.66
N ARG A 30 12.07 -3.05 3.82
CA ARG A 30 12.54 -2.71 2.46
C ARG A 30 12.66 -1.20 2.31
N ILE A 31 13.88 -0.70 2.26
CA ILE A 31 14.16 0.72 2.03
C ILE A 31 14.12 0.98 0.52
N ARG A 32 13.10 1.70 0.04
CA ARG A 32 12.98 2.11 -1.39
C ARG A 32 13.37 3.57 -1.62
N TYR A 33 12.98 4.43 -0.70
CA TYR A 33 13.19 5.87 -0.82
C TYR A 33 13.83 6.41 0.45
N VAL A 34 14.63 7.45 0.29
CA VAL A 34 15.23 8.21 1.38
C VAL A 34 14.88 9.67 1.16
N THR A 35 14.46 10.33 2.22
CA THR A 35 14.11 11.75 2.18
C THR A 35 14.71 12.47 3.36
N PHE A 36 14.84 13.79 3.25
CA PHE A 36 15.40 14.66 4.28
C PHE A 36 14.30 15.56 4.85
N THR A 37 14.37 15.76 6.16
CA THR A 37 13.48 16.67 6.90
C THR A 37 14.31 17.75 7.55
N ASP A 38 13.81 18.99 7.52
CA ASP A 38 14.37 20.13 8.22
C ASP A 38 13.55 20.52 9.45
N ARG A 39 12.71 19.61 9.95
CA ARG A 39 11.78 19.84 11.06
C ARG A 39 12.40 20.45 12.32
N HIS A 40 13.66 20.12 12.62
CA HIS A 40 14.38 20.60 13.78
C HIS A 40 15.37 21.72 13.46
N THR A 41 15.40 22.16 12.21
CA THR A 41 16.21 23.26 11.72
C THR A 41 15.39 24.54 11.80
N PHE A 42 16.08 25.63 12.17
CA PHE A 42 15.47 26.95 12.23
C PHE A 42 16.15 27.84 11.20
N TYR A 43 15.34 28.53 10.40
CA TYR A 43 15.81 29.55 9.49
C TYR A 43 15.42 30.91 10.07
N THR A 44 16.40 31.67 10.55
CA THR A 44 16.20 33.04 11.01
C THR A 44 17.07 33.94 10.16
N GLU A 45 16.49 34.99 9.57
CA GLU A 45 17.25 36.00 8.85
C GLU A 45 18.20 36.70 9.83
N SER A 46 19.42 36.97 9.37
CA SER A 46 20.37 37.71 10.17
C SER A 46 19.82 39.12 10.46
N ASP A 47 20.07 39.64 11.67
CA ASP A 47 19.69 41.01 12.06
C ASP A 47 20.31 42.10 11.15
N ARG A 48 21.20 41.71 10.23
CA ARG A 48 21.85 42.61 9.27
C ARG A 48 21.05 42.83 7.99
N GLY A 49 19.95 42.12 7.77
CA GLY A 49 19.07 42.31 6.59
C GLY A 49 19.77 42.05 5.25
N ASP A 50 20.81 41.21 5.25
CA ASP A 50 21.59 40.86 4.07
C ASP A 50 21.09 39.57 3.38
N GLY A 51 19.97 39.01 3.85
CA GLY A 51 19.44 37.72 3.39
C GLY A 51 20.28 36.51 3.81
N SER A 52 21.29 36.67 4.67
CA SER A 52 22.02 35.55 5.28
C SER A 52 21.26 34.98 6.47
N VAL A 53 21.45 33.69 6.74
CA VAL A 53 20.82 32.98 7.87
C VAL A 53 21.72 33.09 9.09
N GLU A 54 21.13 33.33 10.27
CA GLU A 54 21.84 33.42 11.55
C GLU A 54 22.57 32.10 11.90
N SER A 55 23.72 32.20 12.57
CA SER A 55 24.49 31.01 12.99
C SER A 55 23.71 30.17 14.01
N ALA A 56 23.78 28.84 13.85
CA ALA A 56 23.13 27.86 14.71
C ALA A 56 23.93 27.51 16.00
N ASP A 57 25.14 28.06 16.17
CA ASP A 57 26.11 27.67 17.22
C ASP A 57 25.61 27.81 18.68
N GLY A 58 24.53 28.56 18.91
CA GLY A 58 23.93 28.76 20.24
C GLY A 58 22.62 28.00 20.50
N ARG A 59 22.15 27.20 19.53
CA ARG A 59 20.79 26.61 19.57
C ARG A 59 20.80 25.14 20.01
N LEU A 60 19.84 24.73 20.82
CA LEU A 60 19.72 23.32 21.20
C LEU A 60 19.04 22.54 20.07
N PHE A 61 19.73 21.53 19.54
CA PHE A 61 19.15 20.55 18.62
C PHE A 61 18.88 19.26 19.36
N PHE A 62 17.76 18.64 19.05
CA PHE A 62 17.39 17.33 19.59
C PHE A 62 17.70 16.25 18.57
N GLU A 63 18.14 15.09 19.07
CA GLU A 63 18.26 13.89 18.26
C GLU A 63 16.89 13.47 17.69
N ALA A 64 16.91 12.77 16.56
CA ALA A 64 15.72 12.19 16.00
C ALA A 64 15.11 11.19 17.00
N THR A 65 13.78 11.22 17.15
CA THR A 65 13.04 10.33 18.06
C THR A 65 11.78 9.83 17.36
N ASN A 66 11.35 8.62 17.73
CA ASN A 66 10.11 8.06 17.20
C ASN A 66 8.93 8.95 17.59
N ARG A 67 8.02 9.18 16.66
CA ARG A 67 6.77 9.91 16.84
C ARG A 67 5.58 9.17 16.20
N PRO A 68 4.33 9.48 16.60
CA PRO A 68 3.15 8.88 15.99
C PRO A 68 3.08 9.10 14.48
N GLN A 69 3.42 10.29 13.99
CA GLN A 69 3.40 10.62 12.55
C GLN A 69 4.45 9.89 11.70
N ASP A 70 5.33 9.07 12.31
CA ASP A 70 6.27 8.23 11.56
C ASP A 70 5.55 7.12 10.79
N GLN A 71 4.33 6.78 11.21
CA GLN A 71 3.42 5.92 10.47
C GLN A 71 2.54 6.79 9.56
N ILE A 72 2.89 6.85 8.29
CA ILE A 72 2.15 7.65 7.31
C ILE A 72 0.92 6.89 6.81
N ILE A 73 1.09 5.60 6.50
CA ILE A 73 0.04 4.77 5.89
C ILE A 73 -0.50 3.73 6.85
N PHE A 74 -1.68 3.20 6.56
CA PHE A 74 -2.22 2.07 7.32
C PHE A 74 -1.43 0.80 6.99
N GLU A 75 -1.08 0.05 8.03
CA GLU A 75 -0.29 -1.17 7.93
C GLU A 75 -1.08 -2.37 8.43
N THR A 76 -0.73 -3.54 7.89
CA THR A 76 -1.28 -4.83 8.30
C THR A 76 -0.16 -5.72 8.82
N ASP A 77 -0.53 -6.69 9.66
CA ASP A 77 0.31 -7.80 10.05
C ASP A 77 0.32 -8.89 8.97
N ASN A 78 1.14 -9.93 9.15
CA ASN A 78 1.28 -11.09 8.26
C ASN A 78 -0.04 -11.86 8.10
N ASP A 79 -0.92 -11.80 9.10
CA ASP A 79 -2.27 -12.37 9.09
C ASP A 79 -3.32 -11.42 8.46
N THR A 80 -2.90 -10.44 7.66
CA THR A 80 -3.74 -9.37 7.06
C THR A 80 -4.57 -8.55 8.05
N LYS A 81 -4.26 -8.64 9.35
CA LYS A 81 -4.93 -7.87 10.41
C LYS A 81 -4.41 -6.44 10.43
N MET A 82 -5.31 -5.48 10.49
CA MET A 82 -4.96 -4.06 10.60
C MET A 82 -4.24 -3.77 11.91
N LEU A 83 -3.13 -3.06 11.80
CA LEU A 83 -2.34 -2.60 12.93
C LEU A 83 -2.89 -1.28 13.46
N PRO A 84 -2.60 -0.97 14.74
CA PRO A 84 -2.97 0.31 15.29
C PRO A 84 -2.41 1.46 14.45
N PHE A 85 -3.26 2.46 14.20
CA PHE A 85 -2.90 3.69 13.53
C PHE A 85 -3.40 4.86 14.36
N ALA A 86 -2.46 5.72 14.75
CA ALA A 86 -2.79 6.97 15.40
C ALA A 86 -3.14 8.02 14.33
N GLY A 87 -4.44 8.12 14.02
CA GLY A 87 -4.97 9.25 13.27
C GLY A 87 -5.16 10.48 14.18
N ASN A 88 -5.98 11.42 13.72
CA ASN A 88 -6.37 12.62 14.49
C ASN A 88 -7.34 12.22 15.61
N ASP A 89 -8.61 12.63 15.55
CA ASP A 89 -9.58 12.28 16.60
C ASP A 89 -10.08 10.84 16.44
N ILE A 90 -9.98 10.25 15.23
CA ILE A 90 -10.22 8.84 14.96
C ILE A 90 -8.92 8.05 14.91
N LYS A 91 -8.91 6.89 15.58
CA LYS A 91 -7.79 5.96 15.63
C LYS A 91 -8.23 4.57 15.21
N ILE A 92 -7.33 3.82 14.61
CA ILE A 92 -7.50 2.40 14.34
C ILE A 92 -6.81 1.65 15.47
N GLY A 93 -7.52 0.74 16.13
CA GLY A 93 -6.93 -0.22 17.06
C GLY A 93 -6.64 -1.56 16.38
N TYR A 94 -6.30 -2.55 17.19
CA TYR A 94 -5.96 -3.88 16.67
C TYR A 94 -7.15 -4.51 15.93
N ASN A 95 -6.88 -5.19 14.81
CA ASN A 95 -7.89 -5.79 13.92
C ASN A 95 -8.87 -4.78 13.30
N GLY A 96 -8.48 -3.51 13.14
CA GLY A 96 -9.27 -2.57 12.34
C GLY A 96 -10.44 -1.93 13.06
N LYS A 97 -10.56 -2.13 14.38
CA LYS A 97 -11.60 -1.49 15.20
C LYS A 97 -11.35 0.00 15.33
N LEU A 98 -12.40 0.80 15.18
CA LEU A 98 -12.29 2.26 15.25
C LEU A 98 -12.56 2.81 16.65
N TYR A 99 -11.76 3.79 17.04
CA TYR A 99 -11.86 4.50 18.31
C TYR A 99 -11.96 5.99 18.04
N LYS A 100 -12.74 6.70 18.85
CA LYS A 100 -12.82 8.16 18.81
C LYS A 100 -12.32 8.74 20.13
N ASP A 101 -11.50 9.78 20.04
CA ASP A 101 -11.03 10.53 21.21
C ASP A 101 -12.19 11.41 21.73
N ILE A 102 -12.46 11.34 23.04
CA ILE A 102 -13.53 12.14 23.65
C ILE A 102 -12.99 13.52 23.98
N VAL A 103 -13.23 14.48 23.08
CA VAL A 103 -12.90 15.89 23.29
C VAL A 103 -13.66 16.43 24.51
N GLY A 104 -12.93 16.83 25.56
CA GLY A 104 -13.48 17.42 26.79
C GLY A 104 -13.25 16.62 28.07
N SER A 105 -12.68 15.42 27.98
CA SER A 105 -12.24 14.64 29.14
C SER A 105 -10.84 15.09 29.59
N SER A 106 -10.66 15.36 30.89
CA SER A 106 -9.35 15.71 31.49
C SER A 106 -8.37 14.54 31.51
N THR A 107 -8.81 13.35 31.12
CA THR A 107 -7.99 12.18 30.81
C THR A 107 -8.27 11.75 29.37
N PRO A 108 -7.24 11.50 28.52
CA PRO A 108 -7.45 10.97 27.19
C PRO A 108 -8.04 9.56 27.32
N ASN A 109 -9.36 9.46 27.21
CA ASN A 109 -10.09 8.20 27.22
C ASN A 109 -10.62 8.01 25.80
N GLU A 110 -10.24 6.90 25.20
CA GLU A 110 -10.71 6.49 23.87
C GLU A 110 -11.99 5.67 24.04
N GLU A 111 -13.04 6.03 23.30
CA GLU A 111 -14.27 5.25 23.23
C GLU A 111 -14.28 4.44 21.94
N LEU A 112 -14.56 3.13 22.08
CA LEU A 112 -14.76 2.26 20.93
C LEU A 112 -16.04 2.72 20.20
N ILE A 113 -15.96 2.94 18.89
CA ILE A 113 -17.16 3.18 18.09
C ILE A 113 -17.99 1.87 18.12
N PRO A 114 -19.24 1.90 18.62
CA PRO A 114 -20.04 0.69 18.74
C PRO A 114 -20.20 -0.03 17.40
N ALA A 115 -20.11 -1.37 17.43
CA ALA A 115 -20.27 -2.25 16.27
C ALA A 115 -21.69 -2.27 15.66
N GLU A 116 -22.57 -1.35 16.07
CA GLU A 116 -23.88 -1.11 15.48
C GLU A 116 -23.91 0.16 14.60
N ILE A 117 -22.88 1.00 14.70
CA ILE A 117 -22.76 2.23 13.92
C ILE A 117 -21.99 1.90 12.64
N SER A 118 -22.67 2.04 11.49
CA SER A 118 -22.01 1.96 10.19
C SER A 118 -20.93 3.04 10.08
N VAL A 119 -19.74 2.66 9.61
CA VAL A 119 -18.69 3.62 9.30
C VAL A 119 -19.21 4.54 8.19
N THR A 120 -19.32 5.83 8.47
CA THR A 120 -19.76 6.83 7.50
C THR A 120 -18.58 7.31 6.66
N ALA A 121 -18.86 7.86 5.47
CA ALA A 121 -17.83 8.45 4.62
C ALA A 121 -17.02 9.54 5.36
N GLU A 122 -17.68 10.33 6.21
CA GLU A 122 -17.03 11.38 7.02
C GLU A 122 -15.94 10.84 7.96
N LEU A 123 -16.18 9.67 8.59
CA LEU A 123 -15.19 9.04 9.47
C LEU A 123 -13.97 8.55 8.68
N ILE A 124 -14.19 8.10 7.45
CA ILE A 124 -13.12 7.64 6.56
C ILE A 124 -12.29 8.83 6.10
N ASP A 125 -12.93 9.94 5.72
CA ASP A 125 -12.24 11.16 5.29
C ASP A 125 -11.36 11.71 6.41
N GLU A 126 -11.85 11.73 7.66
CA GLU A 126 -11.06 12.17 8.82
C GLU A 126 -9.86 11.24 9.09
N LEU A 127 -10.05 9.92 8.93
CA LEU A 127 -8.98 8.94 9.08
C LEU A 127 -7.90 9.08 7.99
N LEU A 128 -8.32 9.29 6.73
CA LEU A 128 -7.44 9.55 5.60
C LEU A 128 -6.72 10.90 5.72
N GLU A 129 -7.40 11.92 6.24
CA GLU A 129 -6.78 13.20 6.58
C GLU A 129 -5.67 13.02 7.63
N GLY A 130 -5.84 12.11 8.60
CA GLY A 130 -4.78 11.72 9.53
C GLY A 130 -3.50 11.24 8.83
N SER A 131 -3.63 10.43 7.77
CA SER A 131 -2.48 10.01 6.95
C SER A 131 -1.79 11.18 6.25
N ALA A 132 -2.58 12.03 5.59
CA ALA A 132 -2.08 13.22 4.91
C ALA A 132 -1.41 14.20 5.88
N GLN A 133 -1.95 14.34 7.09
CA GLN A 133 -1.42 15.17 8.15
C GLN A 133 -0.10 14.59 8.70
N ASN A 134 -0.03 13.28 8.93
CA ASN A 134 1.21 12.60 9.32
C ASN A 134 2.32 12.84 8.29
N PHE A 135 2.01 12.75 6.99
CA PHE A 135 2.95 13.08 5.92
C PHE A 135 3.42 14.54 5.97
N ARG A 136 2.49 15.49 6.12
CA ARG A 136 2.82 16.94 6.24
C ARG A 136 3.68 17.23 7.48
N ASP A 137 3.45 16.52 8.58
CA ASP A 137 4.16 16.69 9.84
C ASP A 137 5.56 16.07 9.86
N GLN A 138 5.90 15.27 8.84
CA GLN A 138 7.29 14.89 8.59
C GLN A 138 8.14 16.08 8.08
N LYS A 139 7.53 17.17 7.61
CA LYS A 139 8.23 18.38 7.11
C LYS A 139 9.36 18.01 6.13
N ILE A 140 9.00 17.19 5.15
CA ILE A 140 9.92 16.75 4.12
C ILE A 140 10.32 17.94 3.23
N ILE A 141 11.62 18.07 2.99
CA ILE A 141 12.18 19.10 2.12
C ILE A 141 11.80 18.77 0.66
N GLY A 142 11.41 19.79 -0.10
CA GLY A 142 11.14 19.65 -1.54
C GLY A 142 9.76 19.08 -1.88
N THR A 143 8.80 19.17 -0.96
CA THR A 143 7.41 18.71 -1.17
C THR A 143 6.61 19.57 -2.16
N LEU A 144 7.01 20.82 -2.38
CA LEU A 144 6.32 21.75 -3.27
C LEU A 144 7.21 22.12 -4.46
N ASP A 145 6.76 21.78 -5.66
CA ASP A 145 7.34 22.31 -6.88
C ASP A 145 6.75 23.70 -7.15
N ARG A 146 7.56 24.74 -6.89
CA ARG A 146 7.17 26.15 -7.08
C ARG A 146 7.04 26.54 -8.55
N LEU A 147 7.54 25.71 -9.46
CA LEU A 147 7.50 25.95 -10.90
C LEU A 147 6.35 25.19 -11.59
N SER A 148 5.69 24.27 -10.89
CA SER A 148 4.53 23.57 -11.42
C SER A 148 3.30 24.46 -11.39
N GLU A 149 2.59 24.54 -12.52
CA GLU A 149 1.28 25.18 -12.60
C GLU A 149 0.18 24.27 -12.02
N THR A 150 0.43 22.96 -11.95
CA THR A 150 -0.48 21.95 -11.40
C THR A 150 0.05 21.43 -10.06
N SER A 151 -0.59 21.85 -8.97
CA SER A 151 -0.32 21.31 -7.62
C SER A 151 -1.52 20.57 -7.04
N SER A 152 -2.64 20.56 -7.74
CA SER A 152 -3.87 19.86 -7.37
C SER A 152 -3.84 18.42 -7.86
N PHE A 153 -4.54 17.55 -7.12
CA PHE A 153 -4.83 16.18 -7.50
C PHE A 153 -6.34 16.10 -7.72
N THR A 154 -6.75 16.12 -8.99
CA THR A 154 -8.15 16.14 -9.37
C THR A 154 -8.51 14.81 -10.04
N ILE A 155 -9.41 14.06 -9.41
CA ILE A 155 -9.91 12.76 -9.89
C ILE A 155 -11.37 12.88 -10.32
N THR A 156 -11.70 12.34 -11.49
CA THR A 156 -13.08 12.26 -11.98
C THR A 156 -13.38 10.87 -12.54
N PRO A 157 -14.44 10.17 -12.09
CA PRO A 157 -15.34 10.50 -10.99
C PRO A 157 -14.71 10.29 -9.60
N ASN A 158 -15.14 11.07 -8.62
CA ASN A 158 -14.76 10.94 -7.20
C ASN A 158 -15.59 9.90 -6.42
N TYR A 159 -16.68 9.42 -7.03
CA TYR A 159 -17.50 8.35 -6.48
C TYR A 159 -18.06 7.51 -7.62
N THR A 160 -18.05 6.19 -7.44
CA THR A 160 -18.63 5.27 -8.41
C THR A 160 -19.25 4.06 -7.69
N GLN A 161 -20.17 3.39 -8.37
CA GLN A 161 -20.82 2.17 -7.88
C GLN A 161 -20.75 1.08 -8.93
N PHE A 162 -20.44 -0.13 -8.48
CA PHE A 162 -20.56 -1.35 -9.27
C PHE A 162 -21.91 -2.00 -9.02
N ALA A 163 -22.55 -2.50 -10.07
CA ALA A 163 -23.85 -3.16 -10.01
C ALA A 163 -23.72 -4.67 -9.79
N ILE A 164 -23.94 -5.11 -8.55
CA ILE A 164 -24.01 -6.54 -8.21
C ILE A 164 -25.46 -7.03 -8.33
N THR A 165 -25.72 -7.85 -9.34
CA THR A 165 -27.00 -8.52 -9.61
C THR A 165 -26.81 -10.04 -9.70
N ASN A 166 -27.89 -10.80 -9.90
CA ASN A 166 -27.79 -12.25 -10.07
C ASN A 166 -27.10 -12.66 -11.39
N SER A 167 -26.89 -11.71 -12.33
CA SER A 167 -26.31 -11.94 -13.66
C SER A 167 -25.07 -11.07 -13.93
N THR A 168 -24.68 -10.21 -13.00
CA THR A 168 -23.49 -9.35 -13.05
C THR A 168 -22.90 -9.29 -11.64
N PRO A 169 -21.62 -9.53 -11.41
CA PRO A 169 -20.58 -9.75 -12.41
C PRO A 169 -20.64 -11.13 -13.06
N PHE A 170 -21.32 -12.12 -12.46
CA PHE A 170 -21.22 -13.53 -12.87
C PHE A 170 -22.06 -13.86 -14.11
N THR A 171 -21.42 -14.46 -15.13
CA THR A 171 -22.15 -14.96 -16.30
C THR A 171 -22.98 -16.22 -15.94
N PRO A 172 -24.11 -16.50 -16.61
CA PRO A 172 -24.89 -17.70 -16.35
C PRO A 172 -24.05 -18.98 -16.49
N GLY A 173 -23.85 -19.70 -15.39
CA GLY A 173 -23.01 -20.91 -15.32
C GLY A 173 -21.66 -20.70 -14.65
N GLU A 174 -21.28 -19.47 -14.32
CA GLU A 174 -20.16 -19.19 -13.42
C GLU A 174 -20.48 -19.61 -11.97
N ILE A 175 -19.41 -19.91 -11.22
CA ILE A 175 -19.50 -20.25 -9.80
C ILE A 175 -19.81 -18.97 -9.03
N THR A 176 -20.99 -18.91 -8.41
CA THR A 176 -21.42 -17.76 -7.59
C THR A 176 -21.01 -17.89 -6.12
N GLU A 177 -20.74 -19.11 -5.67
CA GLU A 177 -20.34 -19.42 -4.30
C GLU A 177 -19.31 -20.54 -4.33
N ALA A 178 -18.21 -20.36 -3.60
CA ALA A 178 -17.18 -21.37 -3.42
C ALA A 178 -16.77 -21.41 -1.95
N SER A 179 -16.50 -22.62 -1.46
CA SER A 179 -15.83 -22.78 -0.17
C SER A 179 -14.36 -22.49 -0.33
N ILE A 180 -13.76 -21.81 0.64
CA ILE A 180 -12.33 -21.43 0.63
C ILE A 180 -11.43 -22.65 0.40
N THR A 181 -11.79 -23.82 0.95
CA THR A 181 -11.06 -25.09 0.78
C THR A 181 -11.11 -25.68 -0.64
N LYS A 182 -11.99 -25.16 -1.51
CA LYS A 182 -12.11 -25.59 -2.91
C LYS A 182 -11.55 -24.57 -3.89
N VAL A 183 -11.12 -23.42 -3.40
CA VAL A 183 -10.47 -22.39 -4.20
C VAL A 183 -8.98 -22.70 -4.20
N GLU A 184 -8.32 -22.45 -5.34
CA GLU A 184 -6.90 -22.72 -5.51
C GLU A 184 -6.04 -21.90 -4.54
N SER A 185 -4.97 -22.51 -4.06
CA SER A 185 -4.03 -21.84 -3.16
C SER A 185 -3.25 -20.74 -3.88
N LEU A 186 -2.67 -19.83 -3.11
CA LEU A 186 -1.79 -18.75 -3.60
C LEU A 186 -0.62 -19.28 -4.46
N HIS A 187 -0.13 -20.49 -4.17
CA HIS A 187 0.96 -21.12 -4.92
C HIS A 187 0.55 -21.58 -6.33
N GLU A 188 -0.73 -21.81 -6.55
CA GLU A 188 -1.29 -22.30 -7.81
C GLU A 188 -1.88 -21.17 -8.67
N ASP A 189 -2.13 -19.99 -8.07
CA ASP A 189 -2.75 -18.83 -8.71
C ASP A 189 -1.92 -18.32 -9.90
N LYS A 190 -2.56 -18.24 -11.08
CA LYS A 190 -1.98 -17.70 -12.32
C LYS A 190 -1.36 -16.31 -12.16
N ARG A 191 -1.89 -15.48 -11.26
CA ARG A 191 -1.45 -14.09 -11.04
C ARG A 191 -0.01 -14.02 -10.54
N LEU A 192 0.49 -15.06 -9.88
CA LEU A 192 1.82 -15.07 -9.29
C LEU A 192 2.84 -15.88 -10.10
N GLN A 193 2.41 -16.64 -11.11
CA GLN A 193 3.28 -17.57 -11.85
C GLN A 193 4.43 -16.92 -12.62
N HIS A 194 4.31 -15.63 -12.92
CA HIS A 194 5.40 -14.86 -13.52
C HIS A 194 6.61 -14.75 -12.57
N LEU A 195 6.39 -14.86 -11.26
CA LEU A 195 7.43 -14.81 -10.23
C LEU A 195 8.17 -16.15 -10.09
N PRO A 196 9.51 -16.16 -9.97
CA PRO A 196 10.30 -17.39 -9.89
C PRO A 196 9.86 -18.38 -8.80
N PHE A 197 9.38 -17.89 -7.66
CA PHE A 197 8.97 -18.73 -6.52
C PHE A 197 7.64 -19.47 -6.73
N TYR A 198 6.86 -19.05 -7.73
CA TYR A 198 5.55 -19.64 -8.05
C TYR A 198 5.59 -20.42 -9.37
N LYS A 199 6.76 -20.51 -10.00
CA LYS A 199 6.94 -21.29 -11.22
C LYS A 199 6.91 -22.77 -10.89
N TYR A 200 6.16 -23.51 -11.70
CA TYR A 200 6.20 -24.95 -11.71
C TYR A 200 7.56 -25.41 -12.27
N LEU A 201 8.45 -25.87 -11.38
CA LEU A 201 9.79 -26.34 -11.71
C LEU A 201 9.95 -27.80 -11.29
N PRO A 202 9.55 -28.77 -12.14
CA PRO A 202 9.74 -30.18 -11.83
C PRO A 202 11.24 -30.50 -11.79
N PRO A 203 11.68 -31.38 -10.88
CA PRO A 203 13.10 -31.68 -10.73
C PRO A 203 13.62 -32.42 -11.97
N ILE A 204 14.74 -31.92 -12.50
CA ILE A 204 15.44 -32.46 -13.67
C ILE A 204 16.74 -33.14 -13.25
N ASN A 205 17.18 -34.12 -14.03
CA ASN A 205 18.50 -34.73 -13.87
C ASN A 205 19.60 -33.74 -14.25
N GLN A 206 20.82 -34.02 -13.78
CA GLN A 206 22.00 -33.31 -14.27
C GLN A 206 22.18 -33.54 -15.78
N GLU A 207 22.54 -32.48 -16.50
CA GLU A 207 22.83 -32.50 -17.93
C GLU A 207 23.89 -33.57 -18.26
N LYS A 208 23.61 -34.42 -19.26
CA LYS A 208 24.59 -35.38 -19.77
C LYS A 208 25.56 -34.67 -20.72
N PRO A 209 26.84 -35.08 -20.82
CA PRO A 209 27.78 -34.48 -21.76
C PRO A 209 27.24 -34.50 -23.20
N GLY A 210 27.00 -33.31 -23.77
CA GLY A 210 26.45 -33.15 -25.13
C GLY A 210 24.94 -32.90 -25.21
N GLN A 211 24.24 -32.70 -24.09
CA GLN A 211 22.85 -32.24 -24.05
C GLN A 211 22.77 -30.92 -23.27
N ASP A 212 22.02 -29.95 -23.81
CA ASP A 212 21.88 -28.61 -23.22
C ASP A 212 20.84 -28.55 -22.08
N GLU A 213 20.04 -29.60 -21.89
CA GLU A 213 19.00 -29.66 -20.85
C GLU A 213 18.90 -31.06 -20.21
N GLY A 214 18.56 -31.10 -18.92
CA GLY A 214 18.35 -32.32 -18.15
C GLY A 214 16.97 -32.96 -18.39
N GLU A 215 16.92 -34.30 -18.39
CA GLU A 215 15.64 -35.03 -18.48
C GLU A 215 14.90 -34.98 -17.14
N PRO A 216 13.55 -34.80 -17.10
CA PRO A 216 12.76 -34.84 -15.88
C PRO A 216 12.97 -36.14 -15.10
N LEU A 217 13.09 -36.06 -13.77
CA LEU A 217 13.25 -37.23 -12.90
C LEU A 217 12.02 -38.15 -12.85
N GLY A 218 10.86 -37.62 -13.25
CA GLY A 218 9.59 -38.34 -13.24
C GLY A 218 8.45 -37.51 -13.83
N VAL A 219 7.25 -38.06 -13.75
CA VAL A 219 6.02 -37.35 -14.15
C VAL A 219 5.47 -36.62 -12.94
N TYR A 220 5.63 -35.31 -12.93
CA TYR A 220 5.09 -34.43 -11.90
C TYR A 220 3.81 -33.77 -12.45
N ALA A 221 2.77 -33.69 -11.63
CA ALA A 221 1.54 -33.04 -12.01
C ALA A 221 1.69 -31.52 -11.87
N LYS A 222 1.34 -30.78 -12.93
CA LYS A 222 1.22 -29.32 -12.86
C LYS A 222 -0.16 -28.98 -12.32
N LEU A 223 -0.23 -28.57 -11.05
CA LEU A 223 -1.46 -28.14 -10.39
C LEU A 223 -1.74 -26.64 -10.61
N ASN A 224 -0.70 -25.88 -10.91
CA ASN A 224 -0.76 -24.47 -11.27
C ASN A 224 -1.73 -24.20 -12.43
N GLN A 225 -2.49 -23.12 -12.31
CA GLN A 225 -3.30 -22.57 -13.40
C GLN A 225 -2.42 -22.20 -14.62
N PRO A 226 -2.97 -22.00 -15.83
CA PRO A 226 -2.17 -21.45 -16.92
C PRO A 226 -1.80 -19.98 -16.65
N GLU A 227 -0.55 -19.62 -16.90
CA GLU A 227 -0.03 -18.25 -16.80
C GLU A 227 -0.70 -17.36 -17.86
N VAL A 228 -1.11 -16.15 -17.47
CA VAL A 228 -1.63 -15.13 -18.40
C VAL A 228 -0.45 -14.26 -18.79
N MET A 229 -0.02 -14.33 -20.05
CA MET A 229 1.26 -13.72 -20.46
C MET A 229 1.07 -12.36 -21.12
N THR A 230 -0.12 -12.07 -21.66
CA THR A 230 -0.34 -10.85 -22.44
C THR A 230 -1.52 -10.02 -21.93
N ILE A 231 -1.44 -8.71 -22.17
CA ILE A 231 -2.53 -7.79 -21.83
C ILE A 231 -3.84 -8.15 -22.54
N ASN A 232 -3.76 -8.62 -23.79
CA ASN A 232 -4.93 -9.05 -24.56
C ASN A 232 -5.63 -10.24 -23.92
N GLU A 233 -4.86 -11.21 -23.39
CA GLU A 233 -5.44 -12.35 -22.66
C GLU A 233 -6.11 -11.92 -21.36
N LEU A 234 -5.54 -10.94 -20.66
CA LEU A 234 -6.15 -10.36 -19.47
C LEU A 234 -7.43 -9.61 -19.81
N GLU A 235 -7.40 -8.73 -20.82
CA GLU A 235 -8.56 -7.96 -21.29
C GLU A 235 -9.69 -8.91 -21.72
N MET A 236 -9.37 -10.01 -22.42
CA MET A 236 -10.34 -11.06 -22.77
C MET A 236 -11.03 -11.68 -21.54
N GLN A 237 -10.34 -11.82 -20.41
CA GLN A 237 -10.95 -12.29 -19.16
C GLN A 237 -11.85 -11.25 -18.49
N LEU A 238 -11.65 -9.97 -18.82
CA LEU A 238 -12.38 -8.84 -18.25
C LEU A 238 -13.53 -8.35 -19.13
N VAL A 239 -13.64 -8.78 -20.40
CA VAL A 239 -14.65 -8.30 -21.38
C VAL A 239 -16.10 -8.26 -20.84
N ASN A 240 -16.48 -9.24 -20.02
CA ASN A 240 -17.85 -9.34 -19.50
C ASN A 240 -18.02 -8.70 -18.11
N ARG A 241 -17.01 -8.00 -17.61
CA ARG A 241 -17.03 -7.34 -16.31
C ARG A 241 -17.32 -5.85 -16.49
N GLU A 242 -17.90 -5.26 -15.46
CA GLU A 242 -18.14 -3.81 -15.43
C GLU A 242 -16.80 -3.07 -15.32
N VAL A 243 -16.60 -2.07 -16.18
CA VAL A 243 -15.38 -1.26 -16.25
C VAL A 243 -15.75 0.19 -15.96
N ILE A 244 -14.93 0.82 -15.12
CA ILE A 244 -15.09 2.22 -14.75
C ILE A 244 -13.74 2.89 -14.94
N GLU A 245 -13.72 3.92 -15.79
CA GLU A 245 -12.53 4.72 -16.06
C GLU A 245 -12.48 5.89 -15.08
N LEU A 246 -11.30 6.08 -14.46
CA LEU A 246 -11.01 7.19 -13.57
C LEU A 246 -9.95 8.06 -14.24
N GLU A 247 -10.26 9.34 -14.44
CA GLU A 247 -9.36 10.30 -15.06
C GLU A 247 -8.69 11.19 -14.00
N PHE A 248 -7.36 11.32 -14.10
CA PHE A 248 -6.56 12.24 -13.30
C PHE A 248 -6.22 13.46 -14.17
N SER A 249 -7.04 14.50 -14.12
CA SER A 249 -6.85 15.69 -14.96
C SER A 249 -5.68 16.56 -14.51
N GLU A 250 -5.37 16.54 -13.22
CA GLU A 250 -4.29 17.30 -12.61
C GLU A 250 -3.45 16.37 -11.72
N THR A 251 -2.16 16.26 -12.05
CA THR A 251 -1.20 15.38 -11.38
C THR A 251 0.23 15.92 -11.52
N SER A 252 1.16 15.35 -10.77
CA SER A 252 2.59 15.68 -10.84
C SER A 252 3.21 15.25 -12.18
N GLN A 253 4.30 15.90 -12.61
CA GLN A 253 4.99 15.54 -13.86
C GLN A 253 5.41 14.07 -13.96
N HIS A 254 5.62 13.40 -12.83
CA HIS A 254 6.08 12.02 -12.77
C HIS A 254 4.96 11.01 -12.48
N ASN A 255 3.72 11.45 -12.23
CA ASN A 255 2.59 10.57 -11.89
C ASN A 255 2.93 9.49 -10.84
N ASN A 256 3.69 9.88 -9.81
CA ASN A 256 4.02 8.99 -8.70
C ASN A 256 2.82 8.85 -7.77
N ILE A 257 1.93 7.92 -8.11
CA ILE A 257 0.69 7.68 -7.40
C ILE A 257 0.91 6.65 -6.28
N ILE A 258 0.40 6.96 -5.09
CA ILE A 258 0.28 6.01 -3.98
C ILE A 258 -1.21 5.78 -3.74
N MET A 259 -1.63 4.52 -3.68
CA MET A 259 -3.01 4.14 -3.41
C MET A 259 -3.08 3.11 -2.29
N GLN A 260 -4.15 3.17 -1.52
CA GLN A 260 -4.53 2.12 -0.57
C GLN A 260 -6.01 1.82 -0.79
N PHE A 261 -6.35 0.53 -0.74
CA PHE A 261 -7.73 0.08 -0.84
C PHE A 261 -8.19 -0.38 0.54
N LEU A 262 -9.30 0.19 0.99
CA LEU A 262 -9.89 -0.08 2.29
C LEU A 262 -11.31 -0.57 2.08
N GLU A 263 -11.69 -1.60 2.80
CA GLU A 263 -13.06 -2.06 2.94
C GLU A 263 -13.59 -1.61 4.30
N THR A 264 -14.78 -1.02 4.29
CA THR A 264 -15.42 -0.52 5.51
C THR A 264 -16.62 -1.38 5.86
N GLY A 265 -16.60 -1.94 7.08
CA GLY A 265 -17.69 -2.70 7.67
C GLY A 265 -18.45 -1.88 8.71
N ILE A 266 -19.08 -2.59 9.66
CA ILE A 266 -19.78 -1.97 10.78
C ILE A 266 -18.78 -1.80 11.93
N GLY A 267 -18.37 -0.58 12.23
CA GLY A 267 -17.37 -0.26 13.27
C GLY A 267 -15.94 -0.76 13.00
N GLU A 268 -15.68 -1.35 11.84
CA GLU A 268 -14.40 -1.99 11.48
C GLU A 268 -13.95 -1.55 10.08
N ILE A 269 -12.63 -1.44 9.91
CA ILE A 269 -11.98 -1.17 8.63
C ILE A 269 -10.93 -2.24 8.35
N GLU A 270 -10.87 -2.70 7.11
CA GLU A 270 -9.91 -3.71 6.66
C GLU A 270 -9.14 -3.17 5.44
N LYS A 271 -7.83 -3.40 5.39
CA LYS A 271 -7.02 -3.06 4.21
C LYS A 271 -7.01 -4.24 3.26
N LEU A 272 -7.37 -3.99 2.00
CA LEU A 272 -7.35 -5.02 0.97
C LEU A 272 -5.91 -5.33 0.55
N SER A 273 -5.66 -6.59 0.23
CA SER A 273 -4.40 -7.08 -0.30
C SER A 273 -4.33 -6.83 -1.80
N MET A 274 -3.13 -6.57 -2.30
CA MET A 274 -2.90 -6.27 -3.71
C MET A 274 -1.79 -7.14 -4.28
N ILE A 275 -2.06 -7.80 -5.40
CA ILE A 275 -1.05 -8.49 -6.20
C ILE A 275 -0.67 -7.58 -7.37
N ASP A 276 0.60 -7.18 -7.39
CA ASP A 276 1.21 -6.50 -8.53
C ASP A 276 1.51 -7.54 -9.61
N PHE A 277 0.79 -7.44 -10.73
CA PHE A 277 0.94 -8.37 -11.85
C PHE A 277 2.07 -7.97 -12.79
N GLY A 278 2.54 -6.72 -12.68
CA GLY A 278 3.61 -6.17 -13.49
C GLY A 278 3.15 -5.17 -14.55
N GLU A 279 4.11 -4.78 -15.37
CA GLU A 279 3.99 -3.77 -16.41
C GLU A 279 3.93 -4.43 -17.79
N PHE A 280 2.95 -4.02 -18.58
CA PHE A 280 2.70 -4.49 -19.93
C PHE A 280 3.00 -3.36 -20.91
N PRO A 281 3.78 -3.61 -21.97
CA PRO A 281 4.06 -2.58 -22.96
C PRO A 281 2.77 -2.18 -23.66
N SER A 282 2.62 -0.87 -23.88
CA SER A 282 1.58 -0.32 -24.75
C SER A 282 2.03 -0.40 -26.21
N ASP A 283 1.07 -0.38 -27.13
CA ASP A 283 1.35 -0.23 -28.57
C ASP A 283 1.92 1.16 -28.90
N ASP A 284 1.75 2.15 -28.02
CA ASP A 284 2.35 3.48 -28.14
C ASP A 284 3.79 3.50 -27.58
N PRO A 285 4.82 3.76 -28.41
CA PRO A 285 6.22 3.84 -27.97
C PRO A 285 6.50 4.96 -26.95
N TYR A 286 5.60 5.94 -26.82
CA TYR A 286 5.73 7.05 -25.89
C TYR A 286 4.94 6.87 -24.59
N SER A 287 4.12 5.83 -24.48
CA SER A 287 3.40 5.48 -23.26
C SER A 287 4.31 4.69 -22.32
N PRO A 288 4.26 4.92 -21.00
CA PRO A 288 4.98 4.11 -20.01
C PRO A 288 4.47 2.65 -19.94
N GLY A 289 3.41 2.31 -20.67
CA GLY A 289 2.76 1.01 -20.63
C GLY A 289 1.60 0.97 -19.65
N LYS A 290 0.97 -0.19 -19.52
CA LYS A 290 -0.10 -0.43 -18.56
C LYS A 290 0.45 -1.19 -17.36
N ARG A 291 0.10 -0.81 -16.13
CA ARG A 291 0.42 -1.58 -14.93
C ARG A 291 -0.83 -2.17 -14.32
N VAL A 292 -0.81 -3.47 -14.06
CA VAL A 292 -1.99 -4.22 -13.61
C VAL A 292 -1.85 -4.63 -12.16
N PHE A 293 -2.89 -4.36 -11.38
CA PHE A 293 -3.00 -4.78 -9.99
C PHE A 293 -4.31 -5.55 -9.78
N PHE A 294 -4.23 -6.66 -9.07
CA PHE A 294 -5.41 -7.36 -8.56
C PHE A 294 -5.61 -6.95 -7.11
N VAL A 295 -6.83 -6.56 -6.73
CA VAL A 295 -7.18 -6.13 -5.38
C VAL A 295 -8.21 -7.08 -4.78
N GLY A 296 -7.95 -7.55 -3.56
CA GLY A 296 -8.73 -8.63 -2.98
C GLY A 296 -8.38 -8.95 -1.53
N LYS A 297 -8.80 -10.14 -1.09
CA LYS A 297 -8.58 -10.64 0.27
C LYS A 297 -7.78 -11.93 0.27
N ILE A 298 -7.02 -12.14 1.33
CA ILE A 298 -6.32 -13.39 1.61
C ILE A 298 -7.09 -14.11 2.71
N PHE A 299 -7.39 -15.38 2.48
CA PHE A 299 -7.99 -16.27 3.46
C PHE A 299 -7.04 -17.42 3.75
N THR A 300 -7.21 -18.06 4.90
CA THR A 300 -6.52 -19.30 5.23
C THR A 300 -7.54 -20.43 5.21
N ASP A 301 -7.25 -21.49 4.47
CA ASP A 301 -8.10 -22.68 4.42
C ASP A 301 -7.93 -23.59 5.66
N ASP A 302 -8.70 -24.67 5.70
CA ASP A 302 -8.67 -25.64 6.81
C ASP A 302 -7.33 -26.40 6.92
N ASP A 303 -6.56 -26.45 5.82
CA ASP A 303 -5.24 -27.09 5.74
C ASP A 303 -4.09 -26.10 6.07
N GLY A 304 -4.42 -24.83 6.36
CA GLY A 304 -3.46 -23.78 6.70
C GLY A 304 -2.82 -23.08 5.50
N MET A 305 -3.31 -23.33 4.28
CA MET A 305 -2.82 -22.71 3.06
C MET A 305 -3.53 -21.38 2.82
N SER A 306 -2.77 -20.39 2.33
CA SER A 306 -3.34 -19.09 1.98
C SER A 306 -3.96 -19.12 0.59
N THR A 307 -5.12 -18.50 0.46
CA THR A 307 -5.90 -18.40 -0.77
C THR A 307 -6.25 -16.94 -1.03
N TYR A 308 -6.01 -16.46 -2.25
CA TYR A 308 -6.30 -15.08 -2.63
C TYR A 308 -7.57 -15.00 -3.47
N VAL A 309 -8.52 -14.19 -3.00
CA VAL A 309 -9.79 -13.93 -3.67
C VAL A 309 -9.78 -12.51 -4.21
N ASN A 310 -9.78 -12.39 -5.53
CA ASN A 310 -9.82 -11.11 -6.22
C ASN A 310 -11.23 -10.51 -6.21
N ILE A 311 -11.33 -9.23 -5.83
CA ILE A 311 -12.59 -8.49 -5.84
C ILE A 311 -12.68 -7.66 -7.14
N PHE A 312 -11.63 -6.89 -7.45
CA PHE A 312 -11.56 -6.07 -8.66
C PHE A 312 -10.13 -5.93 -9.16
N THR A 313 -9.99 -5.51 -10.41
CA THR A 313 -8.69 -5.31 -11.08
C THR A 313 -8.52 -3.83 -11.35
N VAL A 314 -7.34 -3.31 -11.08
CA VAL A 314 -6.95 -1.92 -11.35
C VAL A 314 -5.92 -1.93 -12.47
N ILE A 315 -6.16 -1.14 -13.51
CA ILE A 315 -5.24 -0.94 -14.61
C ILE A 315 -4.85 0.54 -14.59
N LEU A 316 -3.56 0.81 -14.41
CA LEU A 316 -3.01 2.15 -14.53
C LEU A 316 -2.42 2.32 -15.93
N GLU A 317 -2.78 3.41 -16.60
CA GLU A 317 -2.35 3.79 -17.95
C GLU A 317 -1.69 5.17 -17.96
#